data_AF-A0A5K1GP59-F1
#
_entry.id   AF-A0A5K1GP59-F1
#
_cell.length_a   1.000
_cell.length_b   1.000
_cell.length_c   1.000
_cell.angle_alpha   90.00
_cell.angle_beta   90.00
_cell.angle_gamma   90.00
#
_symmetry.space_group_name_H-M   'P 1'
#
loop_
_entity.id
_entity.type
_entity.pdbx_description
1 polymer ?
#
loop_
_entity_poly.entity_id
_entity_poly.type
_entity_poly.pdbx_seq_one_letter_code
_entity_poly.pdbx_strand_id
1 'polypeptide(L)' 'GDEDVVDFDWDRLGFGLTRTDFMYTMKCSNEEGFSKGELVQYGNIELSPSAGVLNYGQ' A
#
# COMPACT_ATOMS: atom_id res chain seq x y z
N GLY A 1 12.06 31.69 3.14
CA GLY A 1 11.43 31.22 1.89
C GLY A 1 11.34 29.75 2.09
N ASP A 2 10.40 29.38 2.95
CA ASP A 2 10.50 28.17 3.73
C ASP A 2 9.63 27.14 3.04
N GLU A 3 10.34 26.21 2.41
CA GLU A 3 9.86 24.94 1.90
C GLU A 3 8.86 24.30 2.87
N ASP A 4 7.74 23.83 2.32
CA ASP A 4 6.61 23.23 3.02
C ASP A 4 7.04 22.02 3.87
N VAL A 5 7.62 22.26 5.04
CA VAL A 5 7.94 21.22 6.01
C VAL A 5 6.63 20.79 6.65
N VAL A 6 6.23 19.55 6.37
CA VAL A 6 5.11 18.90 7.05
C VAL A 6 5.43 18.86 8.55
N ASP A 7 4.54 19.43 9.37
CA ASP A 7 4.63 19.36 10.83
C ASP A 7 4.46 17.90 11.28
N PHE A 8 5.58 17.20 11.39
CA PHE A 8 5.66 15.76 11.63
C PHE A 8 6.55 15.48 12.84
N ASP A 9 6.02 14.72 13.80
CA ASP A 9 6.72 14.38 15.05
C ASP A 9 7.70 13.22 14.81
N TRP A 10 8.94 13.58 14.49
CA TRP A 10 10.03 12.64 14.22
C TRP A 10 10.44 11.79 15.42
N ASP A 11 10.27 12.29 16.65
CA ASP A 11 10.65 11.57 17.88
C ASP A 11 9.67 10.43 18.19
N ARG A 12 8.43 10.54 17.70
CA ARG A 12 7.41 9.48 17.81
C ARG A 12 7.45 8.47 16.68
N LEU A 13 8.25 8.70 15.64
CA LEU A 13 8.39 7.77 14.53
C LEU A 13 9.13 6.51 15.00
N GLY A 14 8.47 5.36 14.87
CA GLY A 14 9.03 4.06 15.25
C GLY A 14 8.58 2.97 14.28
N PHE A 15 8.84 1.70 14.65
CA PHE A 15 8.36 0.57 13.87
C PHE A 15 6.88 0.31 14.15
N GLY A 16 6.01 0.76 13.24
CA GLY A 16 4.57 0.61 13.37
C GLY A 16 3.83 1.20 12.17
N LEU A 17 2.50 1.02 12.14
CA LEU A 17 1.66 1.59 11.10
C LEU A 17 1.56 3.11 11.26
N THR A 18 2.11 3.83 10.29
CA THR A 18 1.89 5.26 10.10
C THR A 18 1.23 5.45 8.75
N ARG A 19 0.07 6.13 8.72
CA ARG A 19 -0.68 6.34 7.48
C ARG A 19 0.11 7.26 6.54
N THR A 20 0.23 6.85 5.28
CA THR A 20 0.79 7.66 4.18
C THR A 20 -0.33 8.14 3.26
N ASP A 21 0.01 9.04 2.33
CA ASP A 21 -0.98 9.58 1.39
C ASP A 21 -1.37 8.57 0.30
N PHE A 22 -0.42 7.75 -0.15
CA PHE A 22 -0.58 6.84 -1.28
C PHE A 22 0.03 5.46 -1.05
N MET A 23 -0.40 4.50 -1.88
CA MET A 23 0.15 3.16 -2.04
C MET A 23 0.25 2.79 -3.53
N TYR A 24 1.12 1.85 -3.88
CA TYR A 24 1.22 1.33 -5.25
C TYR A 24 0.41 0.03 -5.39
N THR A 25 -0.40 -0.08 -6.44
CA THR A 25 -1.22 -1.26 -6.74
C THR A 25 -0.86 -1.83 -8.11
N MET A 26 -0.75 -3.15 -8.19
CA MET A 26 -0.46 -3.89 -9.42
C MET A 26 -1.24 -5.20 -9.43
N LYS A 27 -1.71 -5.62 -10.60
CA LYS A 27 -2.37 -6.92 -10.80
C LYS A 27 -1.45 -7.86 -11.59
N CYS A 28 -1.50 -9.14 -11.25
CA CYS A 28 -0.77 -10.21 -11.94
C CYS A 28 -1.71 -11.42 -12.04
N SER A 29 -1.64 -12.14 -13.15
CA SER A 29 -2.36 -13.39 -13.34
C SER A 29 -1.41 -14.46 -13.85
N ASN A 30 -1.83 -15.73 -13.82
CA ASN A 30 -0.98 -16.82 -14.30
C ASN A 30 -0.66 -16.73 -15.80
N GLU A 31 -1.53 -16.06 -16.57
CA GLU A 31 -1.44 -15.96 -18.03
C GLU A 31 -0.78 -14.64 -18.47
N GLU A 32 -1.03 -13.56 -17.72
CA GLU A 32 -0.45 -12.24 -17.93
C GLU A 32 0.38 -11.90 -16.70
N GLY A 33 1.71 -11.84 -16.84
CA GLY A 33 2.65 -11.53 -15.76
C GLY A 33 2.43 -10.16 -15.11
N PHE A 34 3.49 -9.51 -14.63
CA PHE A 34 3.33 -8.22 -13.97
C PHE A 34 2.80 -7.15 -14.95
N SER A 35 1.58 -6.67 -14.69
CA SER A 35 0.99 -5.54 -15.42
C SER A 35 1.58 -4.22 -14.95
N LYS A 36 1.41 -3.15 -15.75
CA LYS A 36 1.72 -1.80 -15.28
C LYS A 36 0.77 -1.44 -14.13
N GLY A 37 1.31 -1.25 -12.93
CA GLY A 37 0.55 -0.76 -11.79
C GLY A 37 0.36 0.76 -11.75
N GLU A 38 -0.28 1.23 -10.70
CA GLU A 38 -0.67 2.62 -10.47
C GLU A 38 -0.47 3.04 -9.02
N LEU A 39 -0.38 4.36 -8.80
CA LEU A 39 -0.21 4.98 -7.50
C LEU A 39 -1.58 5.52 -7.07
N VAL A 40 -2.15 4.97 -6.00
CA VAL A 40 -3.52 5.23 -5.53
C VAL A 40 -3.51 5.72 -4.10
N GLN A 41 -4.58 6.39 -3.65
CA GLN A 41 -4.67 6.83 -2.25
C GLN A 41 -4.60 5.64 -1.29
N TYR A 42 -3.90 5.81 -0.18
CA TYR A 42 -3.78 4.77 0.83
C TYR A 42 -5.15 4.41 1.43
N GLY A 43 -5.51 3.13 1.38
CA GLY A 43 -6.81 2.65 1.84
C GLY A 43 -6.95 1.13 1.81
N ASN A 44 -8.17 0.67 2.07
CA ASN A 44 -8.49 -0.76 2.08
C ASN A 44 -8.37 -1.36 0.67
N ILE A 45 -8.01 -2.63 0.60
CA ILE A 45 -8.05 -3.43 -0.64
C ILE A 45 -9.23 -4.39 -0.62
N GLU A 46 -9.80 -4.65 -1.79
CA GLU A 46 -10.84 -5.67 -1.95
C GLU A 46 -10.22 -7.01 -2.32
N LEU A 47 -10.65 -8.06 -1.64
CA LEU A 47 -10.21 -9.43 -1.88
C LEU A 47 -11.43 -10.34 -1.98
N SER A 48 -11.34 -11.36 -2.84
CA SER A 48 -12.31 -12.46 -2.83
C SER A 48 -12.29 -13.15 -1.47
N PRO A 49 -13.45 -13.55 -0.90
CA PRO A 49 -13.49 -14.40 0.29
C PRO A 49 -12.69 -15.70 0.13
N SER A 50 -12.54 -16.19 -1.10
CA SER A 50 -11.77 -17.38 -1.44
C SER A 50 -10.29 -17.11 -1.78
N ALA A 51 -9.76 -15.90 -1.52
CA ALA A 51 -8.38 -15.57 -1.86
C ALA A 51 -7.35 -16.48 -1.17
N GLY A 52 -6.32 -16.91 -1.91
CA GLY A 52 -5.30 -17.83 -1.41
C GLY A 52 -4.53 -17.31 -0.19
N VAL A 53 -4.21 -16.00 -0.16
CA VAL A 53 -3.56 -15.35 0.99
C VAL A 53 -4.38 -15.49 2.28
N LEU A 54 -5.71 -15.50 2.18
CA LEU A 54 -6.61 -15.62 3.34
C LEU A 54 -6.79 -17.08 3.80
N ASN A 55 -6.67 -18.05 2.89
CA ASN A 55 -7.00 -19.46 3.16
C ASN A 55 -5.76 -20.35 3.35
N TYR A 56 -4.64 -19.99 2.73
CA TYR A 56 -3.43 -20.80 2.66
C TYR A 56 -2.14 -20.03 2.95
N GLY A 57 -2.21 -18.71 3.20
CA GLY A 57 -1.04 -17.89 3.54
C GLY A 57 0.06 -17.89 2.47
N GLN A 58 -0.34 -18.05 1.20
CA GLN A 58 0.55 -18.11 0.04
C GLN A 58 1.41 -16.85 -0.12
#